data_AF-A0A6D0ZYQ6-F1
#
_entry.id   AF-A0A6D0ZYQ6-F1
#
_cell.length_a   1.000
_cell.length_b   1.000
_cell.length_c   1.000
_cell.angle_alpha   90.00
_cell.angle_beta   90.00
_cell.angle_gamma   90.00
#
_symmetry.space_group_name_H-M   'P 1'
#
loop_
_entity.id
_entity.type
_entity.pdbx_description
1 polymer ?
#
loop_
_entity_poly.entity_id
_entity_poly.type
_entity_poly.pdbx_seq_one_letter_code
_entity_poly.pdbx_strand_id
1 'polypeptide(L)'
;PLMTRLRPMGITVDVETANRHGLRWLHDVANQRKHETIQARPCDRWLEEQQSMLALPPEKKEYDVHPGENLVNFDKHPLHHPLSIYDSFCRGVA
;
A
#
# COMPACT_ATOMS: atom_id res chain seq x y z
N PRO A 1 19.49 -11.95 10.98
CA PRO A 1 18.02 -11.77 10.97
C PRO A 1 17.47 -11.60 12.40
N LEU A 2 16.37 -10.84 12.61
CA LEU A 2 15.82 -10.55 13.94
C LEU A 2 15.44 -11.83 14.71
N MET A 3 14.72 -12.74 14.06
CA MET A 3 14.35 -14.04 14.64
C MET A 3 15.56 -14.85 15.13
N THR A 4 16.67 -14.83 14.40
CA THR A 4 17.88 -15.58 14.78
C THR A 4 18.49 -15.07 16.09
N ARG A 5 18.32 -13.78 16.42
CA ARG A 5 18.81 -13.18 17.66
C ARG A 5 17.89 -13.44 18.85
N LEU A 6 16.58 -13.55 18.60
CA LEU A 6 15.56 -13.71 19.65
C LEU A 6 15.28 -15.18 20.00
N ARG A 7 15.42 -16.10 19.05
CA ARG A 7 15.21 -17.54 19.25
C ARG A 7 16.03 -18.13 20.42
N PRO A 8 17.32 -17.80 20.62
CA PRO A 8 18.09 -18.29 21.77
C PRO A 8 17.59 -17.76 23.13
N MET A 9 16.85 -16.65 23.14
CA MET A 9 16.26 -16.04 24.34
C MET A 9 14.87 -16.60 24.66
N GLY A 10 14.38 -17.57 23.88
CA GLY A 10 13.02 -18.11 24.02
C GLY A 10 11.91 -17.14 23.61
N ILE A 11 12.27 -16.03 22.96
CA ILE A 11 11.32 -14.97 22.56
C ILE A 11 10.81 -15.24 21.14
N THR A 12 9.50 -15.41 21.02
CA THR A 12 8.81 -15.50 19.72
C THR A 12 8.61 -14.10 19.15
N VAL A 13 8.81 -13.94 17.83
CA VAL A 13 8.59 -12.66 17.15
C VAL A 13 7.10 -12.53 16.82
N ASP A 14 6.36 -11.95 17.75
CA ASP A 14 4.99 -11.48 17.52
C ASP A 14 4.98 -10.08 16.87
N VAL A 15 3.78 -9.58 16.58
CA VAL A 15 3.57 -8.28 15.92
C VAL A 15 4.20 -7.14 16.72
N GLU A 16 4.00 -7.13 18.04
CA GLU A 16 4.52 -6.07 18.91
C GLU A 16 6.07 -6.08 18.93
N THR A 17 6.68 -7.25 19.09
CA THR A 17 8.13 -7.41 19.10
C THR A 17 8.73 -7.02 17.76
N ALA A 18 8.11 -7.44 16.65
CA ALA A 18 8.54 -7.04 15.31
C ALA A 18 8.50 -5.52 15.13
N ASN A 19 7.40 -4.88 15.52
CA ASN A 19 7.23 -3.43 15.41
C ASN A 19 8.26 -2.68 16.25
N ARG A 20 8.51 -3.10 17.51
CA ARG A 20 9.51 -2.48 18.39
C ARG A 20 10.91 -2.51 17.77
N HIS A 21 11.33 -3.68 17.29
CA HIS A 21 12.66 -3.82 16.69
C HIS A 21 12.77 -3.14 15.32
N GLY A 22 11.70 -3.16 14.53
CA GLY A 22 11.61 -2.46 13.25
C GLY A 22 11.73 -0.94 13.43
N LEU A 23 10.96 -0.37 14.36
CA LEU A 23 11.02 1.05 14.70
C LEU A 23 12.40 1.47 15.17
N ARG A 24 13.04 0.67 16.03
CA ARG A 24 14.42 0.95 16.46
C ARG A 24 15.40 0.93 15.28
N TRP A 25 15.30 -0.05 14.39
CA TRP A 25 16.16 -0.11 13.21
C TRP A 25 15.92 1.05 12.25
N LEU A 26 14.67 1.47 12.06
CA LEU A 26 14.34 2.65 11.27
C LEU A 26 14.98 3.90 11.87
N HIS A 27 14.84 4.09 13.18
CA HIS A 27 15.37 5.24 13.90
C HIS A 27 16.89 5.29 13.91
N ASP A 28 17.57 4.16 14.17
CA ASP A 28 19.01 4.15 14.41
C ASP A 28 19.84 3.92 13.15
N VAL A 29 19.26 3.28 12.13
CA VAL A 29 20.00 2.83 10.94
C VAL A 29 19.41 3.39 9.66
N ALA A 30 18.13 3.10 9.38
CA ALA A 30 17.56 3.41 8.07
C ALA A 30 17.43 4.93 7.82
N ASN A 31 16.98 5.67 8.83
CA ASN A 31 16.79 7.12 8.74
C ASN A 31 18.09 7.90 8.96
N GLN A 32 19.08 7.28 9.60
CA GLN A 32 20.38 7.91 9.91
C GLN A 32 21.43 7.75 8.82
N ARG A 33 21.31 6.73 7.96
CA ARG A 33 22.28 6.48 6.89
C ARG A 33 22.18 7.52 5.78
N LYS A 34 23.29 7.81 5.10
CA LYS A 34 23.25 8.52 3.81
C LYS A 34 22.61 7.59 2.78
N HIS A 35 21.45 7.97 2.26
CA HIS A 35 20.74 7.19 1.25
C HIS A 35 21.36 7.43 -0.13
N GLU A 36 21.52 6.37 -0.92
CA GLU A 36 22.22 6.44 -2.22
C GLU A 36 21.48 7.31 -3.24
N THR A 37 20.15 7.18 -3.37
CA THR A 37 19.40 7.98 -4.34
C THR A 37 19.15 9.43 -3.89
N ILE A 38 18.91 9.65 -2.60
CA ILE A 38 18.60 10.98 -2.03
C ILE A 38 19.89 11.77 -1.77
N GLN A 39 21.03 11.08 -1.68
CA GLN A 39 22.36 11.64 -1.38
C GLN A 39 22.44 12.38 -0.04
N ALA A 40 21.47 12.16 0.85
CA ALA A 40 21.38 12.74 2.18
C ALA A 40 20.77 11.72 3.16
N ARG A 41 20.76 12.08 4.45
CA ARG A 41 20.08 11.26 5.48
C ARG A 41 18.58 11.47 5.36
N PRO A 42 17.77 10.39 5.31
CA PRO A 42 16.32 10.53 5.24
C PRO A 42 15.72 11.39 6.35
N CYS A 43 16.24 11.32 7.59
CA CYS A 43 15.73 12.17 8.69
C CYS A 43 15.93 13.67 8.45
N ASP A 44 17.05 14.05 7.84
CA ASP A 44 17.38 15.46 7.58
C ASP A 44 16.52 15.99 6.43
N ARG A 45 16.37 15.21 5.35
CA ARG A 45 15.53 15.58 4.20
C ARG A 45 14.05 15.62 4.56
N TRP A 46 13.60 14.72 5.43
CA TRP A 46 12.23 14.72 5.92
C TRP A 46 11.86 16.05 6.58
N LEU A 47 12.76 16.66 7.36
CA LEU A 47 12.50 17.95 8.02
C LEU A 47 12.24 19.09 7.02
N GLU A 48 12.88 19.04 5.85
CA GLU A 48 12.68 19.99 4.76
C GLU A 48 11.36 19.69 4.02
N GLU A 49 11.16 18.44 3.62
CA GLU A 49 10.00 18.01 2.82
C GLU A 49 8.67 18.14 3.59
N GLN A 50 8.68 17.87 4.90
CA GLN A 50 7.49 17.97 5.74
C GLN A 50 6.88 19.38 5.73
N GLN A 51 7.68 20.43 5.54
CA GLN A 51 7.19 21.82 5.47
C GLN A 51 6.29 22.07 4.24
N SER A 52 6.45 21.25 3.20
CA SER A 52 5.65 21.32 1.97
C SER A 52 4.44 20.38 1.96
N MET A 53 4.30 19.52 2.98
CA MET A 53 3.20 18.56 3.05
C MET A 53 1.90 19.25 3.50
N LEU A 54 0.80 18.82 2.86
CA LEU A 54 -0.54 19.18 3.29
C LEU A 54 -0.89 18.44 4.60
N ALA A 55 -1.80 19.03 5.38
CA ALA A 55 -2.36 18.37 6.54
C ALA A 55 -2.97 17.01 6.15
N LEU A 56 -2.89 16.05 7.06
CA LEU A 56 -3.58 14.78 6.88
C LEU A 56 -5.07 15.05 6.61
N PRO A 57 -5.70 14.27 5.72
CA PRO A 57 -7.15 14.31 5.57
C PRO A 57 -7.80 14.17 6.95
N PRO A 58 -8.95 14.83 7.18
CA PRO A 58 -9.71 14.58 8.40
C PRO A 58 -9.94 13.07 8.54
N GLU A 59 -9.94 12.58 9.78
CA GLU A 59 -10.26 11.19 10.05
C GLU A 59 -11.55 10.84 9.29
N LYS A 60 -11.53 9.67 8.62
CA LYS A 60 -12.75 9.15 8.03
C LYS A 60 -13.75 9.07 9.16
N LYS A 61 -14.81 9.87 9.08
CA LYS A 61 -15.99 9.61 9.89
C LYS A 61 -16.32 8.15 9.62
N GLU A 62 -16.53 7.37 10.68
CA GLU A 62 -17.19 6.09 10.56
C GLU A 62 -18.60 6.41 10.05
N TYR A 63 -18.72 6.51 8.72
CA TYR A 63 -20.01 6.44 8.10
C TYR A 63 -20.48 5.03 8.40
N ASP A 64 -21.61 4.91 9.08
CA ASP A 64 -22.31 3.65 9.12
C ASP A 64 -22.51 3.28 7.64
N VAL A 65 -21.74 2.30 7.17
CA VAL A 65 -21.88 1.79 5.82
C VAL A 65 -23.17 1.02 5.87
N HIS A 66 -24.30 1.72 5.85
CA HIS A 66 -25.52 1.11 5.38
C HIS A 66 -25.16 0.67 3.96
N PRO A 67 -25.11 -0.64 3.67
CA PRO A 67 -25.16 -1.06 2.29
C PRO A 67 -26.52 -0.59 1.82
N GLY A 68 -26.56 0.64 1.29
CA GLY A 68 -27.78 1.26 0.85
C GLY A 68 -28.44 0.28 -0.09
N GLU A 69 -29.73 0.06 0.08
CA GLU A 69 -30.57 -0.80 -0.75
C GLU A 69 -30.56 -0.41 -2.25
N ASN A 70 -29.78 0.60 -2.64
CA ASN A 70 -29.28 0.79 -3.99
C ASN A 70 -28.16 -0.23 -4.30
N LEU A 71 -28.52 -1.51 -4.28
CA LEU A 71 -28.03 -2.41 -5.32
C LEU A 71 -28.50 -1.79 -6.63
N VAL A 72 -27.68 -0.93 -7.22
CA VAL A 72 -27.80 -0.59 -8.63
C VAL A 72 -27.98 -1.93 -9.33
N ASN A 73 -29.20 -2.14 -9.85
CA ASN A 73 -29.52 -3.34 -10.58
C ASN A 73 -28.72 -3.23 -11.87
N PHE A 74 -27.45 -3.63 -11.79
CA PHE A 74 -26.56 -3.64 -12.93
C PHE A 74 -27.26 -4.47 -13.96
N ASP A 75 -27.47 -3.86 -15.12
CA ASP A 75 -28.06 -4.58 -16.21
C ASP A 75 -27.15 -5.77 -16.50
N LYS A 76 -27.65 -6.99 -16.28
CA LYS A 76 -26.86 -8.22 -16.40
C LYS A 76 -26.56 -8.54 -17.86
N HIS A 77 -27.05 -7.72 -18.78
CA HIS A 77 -26.73 -7.83 -20.19
C HIS A 77 -25.23 -7.65 -20.38
N PRO A 78 -24.57 -8.63 -21.02
CA PRO A 78 -23.17 -8.49 -21.39
C PRO A 78 -22.97 -7.19 -22.18
N LEU A 79 -22.03 -6.36 -21.76
CA LEU A 79 -21.60 -5.18 -22.52
C LEU A 79 -20.87 -5.56 -23.82
N HIS A 80 -20.59 -6.84 -24.01
CA HIS A 80 -19.91 -7.38 -25.19
C HIS A 80 -20.93 -7.84 -26.23
N HIS A 81 -20.57 -7.62 -27.50
CA HIS A 81 -21.32 -8.19 -28.61
C HIS A 81 -21.12 -9.72 -28.69
N PRO A 82 -22.10 -10.46 -29.24
CA PRO A 82 -21.92 -11.88 -29.55
C PRO A 82 -20.68 -12.12 -30.41
N LEU A 83 -19.99 -13.25 -30.20
CA LEU A 83 -18.73 -13.56 -30.90
C LEU A 83 -18.86 -13.50 -32.44
N SER A 84 -20.04 -13.81 -32.96
CA SER A 84 -20.37 -13.73 -34.40
C SER A 84 -20.22 -12.33 -35.01
N ILE A 85 -20.28 -11.27 -34.20
CA ILE A 85 -20.04 -9.89 -34.66
C ILE A 85 -18.56 -9.71 -35.01
N TYR A 86 -17.65 -10.32 -34.25
CA TYR A 86 -16.21 -10.23 -34.52
C TYR A 86 -15.81 -11.01 -35.76
N ASP A 87 -16.50 -12.10 -36.10
CA ASP A 87 -16.29 -12.85 -37.36
C ASP A 87 -16.49 -11.96 -38.60
N SER A 88 -17.34 -10.94 -38.50
CA SER A 88 -17.57 -9.97 -39.59
C SER A 88 -16.41 -9.00 -39.76
N PHE A 89 -15.70 -8.67 -38.68
CA PHE A 89 -14.49 -7.83 -38.70
C PHE A 89 -13.21 -8.64 -38.98
N CYS A 90 -13.22 -9.94 -38.70
CA CYS A 90 -12.09 -10.84 -38.92
C CYS A 90 -12.06 -11.49 -40.32
N ARG A 91 -13.04 -11.21 -41.21
CA ARG A 91 -12.90 -11.53 -42.65
C ARG A 91 -11.87 -10.61 -43.32
N GLY A 92 -10.60 -10.85 -43.05
CA GLY A 92 -9.53 -10.04 -43.61
C GLY A 92 -8.15 -10.32 -43.06
N VAL A 93 -7.76 -11.59 -42.91
CA VAL A 93 -6.34 -11.97 -43.01
C VAL A 93 -6.27 -13.31 -43.72
N ALA A 94 -6.18 -13.26 -45.04
CA ALA A 94 -5.69 -14.34 -45.89
C ALA A 94 -4.30 -13.93 -46.38
#